data_AF-A0A699QUC1-F1
#
_entry.id   AF-A0A699QUC1-F1
#
_cell.length_a   1.000
_cell.length_b   1.000
_cell.length_c   1.000
_cell.angle_alpha   90.00
_cell.angle_beta   90.00
_cell.angle_gamma   90.00
#
_symmetry.space_group_name_H-M   'P 1'
#
loop_
_entity.id
_entity.type
_entity.pdbx_description
1 polymer ?
#
loop_
_entity_poly.entity_id
_entity_poly.type
_entity_poly.pdbx_seq_one_letter_code
_entity_poly.pdbx_strand_id
1 'polypeptide(L)'
;MKDEIFFNQSKYIKEMLKKFGLEYSKPTKTSMSKKIKLPKNDEAESVDCTKYQGMIGSLLYLTVNRPDIRFSVCLCARFQEYHKTTHLEAAKRIF
;
A
#
# COMPACT_ATOMS: atom_id res chain seq x y z
N MET A 1 35.56 4.63 10.64
CA MET A 1 34.46 3.99 9.88
C MET A 1 33.24 4.86 10.04
N LYS A 2 32.65 5.36 8.95
CA LYS A 2 31.35 6.03 9.00
C LYS A 2 30.30 4.93 9.10
N ASP A 3 29.40 5.02 10.08
CA ASP A 3 28.24 4.14 10.17
C ASP A 3 27.38 4.33 8.92
N GLU A 4 27.53 3.40 7.97
CA GLU A 4 26.79 3.42 6.72
C GLU A 4 25.36 2.95 7.01
N ILE A 5 24.38 3.84 6.81
CA ILE A 5 22.97 3.52 7.02
C ILE A 5 22.54 2.54 5.92
N PHE A 6 22.53 1.24 6.24
CA PHE A 6 22.10 0.20 5.32
C PHE A 6 20.57 0.06 5.32
N PHE A 7 19.94 0.32 4.18
CA PHE A 7 18.49 0.20 4.03
C PHE A 7 18.07 -1.20 3.57
N ASN A 8 17.47 -1.98 4.47
CA ASN A 8 16.98 -3.32 4.15
C ASN A 8 15.48 -3.29 3.78
N GLN A 9 15.18 -3.21 2.48
CA GLN A 9 13.80 -3.22 1.97
C GLN A 9 13.02 -4.47 2.36
N SER A 10 13.65 -5.66 2.26
CA SER A 10 13.00 -6.92 2.59
C SER A 10 12.57 -6.97 4.06
N LYS A 11 13.39 -6.43 4.96
CA LYS A 11 13.04 -6.26 6.38
C LYS A 11 11.87 -5.29 6.51
N TYR A 12 11.93 -4.12 5.87
CA TYR A 12 10.85 -3.14 5.92
C TYR A 12 9.52 -3.71 5.44
N ILE A 13 9.50 -4.42 4.30
CA ILE A 13 8.28 -5.05 3.76
C ILE A 13 7.73 -6.08 4.76
N LYS A 14 8.59 -6.94 5.34
CA LYS A 14 8.16 -7.93 6.35
C LYS A 14 7.53 -7.27 7.58
N GLU A 15 8.14 -6.19 8.09
CA GLU A 15 7.58 -5.42 9.21
C GLU A 15 6.24 -4.76 8.84
N MET A 16 6.07 -4.30 7.60
CA MET A 16 4.79 -3.74 7.15
C MET A 16 3.72 -4.81 6.98
N LEU A 17 4.06 -5.98 6.43
CA LEU A 17 3.14 -7.13 6.36
C LEU A 17 2.67 -7.51 7.77
N LYS A 18 3.57 -7.53 8.75
CA LYS A 18 3.23 -7.74 10.17
C LYS A 18 2.29 -6.66 10.70
N LYS A 19 2.70 -5.40 10.57
CA LYS A 19 1.96 -4.23 11.08
C LYS A 19 0.51 -4.19 10.59
N PHE A 20 0.25 -4.58 9.35
CA PHE A 20 -1.07 -4.54 8.74
C PHE A 20 -1.82 -5.87 8.71
N GLY A 21 -1.25 -6.93 9.31
CA GLY A 21 -1.87 -8.25 9.41
C GLY A 21 -1.92 -9.02 8.08
N LEU A 22 -0.91 -8.83 7.23
CA LEU A 22 -0.79 -9.43 5.89
C LEU A 22 0.28 -10.55 5.81
N GLU A 23 0.91 -10.95 6.91
CA GLU A 23 2.02 -11.94 6.94
C GLU A 23 1.72 -13.26 6.22
N TYR A 24 0.46 -13.71 6.30
CA TYR A 24 -0.01 -14.96 5.69
C TYR A 24 -0.77 -14.75 4.37
N SER A 25 -0.72 -13.54 3.81
CA SER A 25 -1.38 -13.22 2.54
C SER A 25 -0.68 -13.93 1.39
N LYS A 26 -1.46 -14.33 0.37
CA LYS A 26 -0.90 -14.97 -0.81
C LYS A 26 -0.17 -13.92 -1.67
N PRO A 27 1.12 -14.12 -2.00
CA PRO A 27 1.83 -13.18 -2.86
C PRO A 27 1.19 -13.14 -4.24
N THR A 28 1.01 -11.93 -4.78
CA THR A 28 0.42 -11.73 -6.10
C THR A 28 1.42 -11.00 -7.00
N LYS A 29 1.63 -11.51 -8.22
CA LYS A 29 2.60 -10.91 -9.18
C LYS A 29 2.15 -9.56 -9.73
N THR A 30 0.86 -9.25 -9.66
CA THR A 30 0.24 -8.05 -10.24
C THR A 30 -0.37 -7.21 -9.14
N SER A 31 0.20 -6.04 -8.85
CA SER A 31 -0.31 -5.14 -7.80
C SER A 31 -1.71 -4.62 -8.14
N MET A 32 -1.89 -4.05 -9.34
CA MET A 32 -3.18 -3.66 -9.91
C MET A 32 -3.10 -3.60 -11.44
N SER A 33 -4.22 -3.92 -12.13
CA SER A 33 -4.34 -3.68 -13.57
C SER A 33 -4.53 -2.18 -13.83
N LYS A 34 -3.85 -1.63 -14.84
CA LYS A 34 -4.03 -0.23 -15.29
C LYS A 34 -5.46 0.10 -15.73
N LYS A 35 -6.29 -0.91 -15.98
CA LYS A 35 -7.71 -0.75 -16.35
C LYS A 35 -8.66 -0.66 -15.15
N ILE A 36 -8.17 -0.90 -13.93
CA ILE A 36 -8.99 -0.80 -12.71
C ILE A 36 -9.42 0.65 -12.52
N LYS A 37 -10.73 0.85 -12.37
CA LYS A 37 -11.31 2.11 -11.91
C LYS A 37 -11.68 1.93 -10.44
N LEU A 38 -11.07 2.72 -9.56
CA LEU A 38 -11.51 2.87 -8.17
C LEU A 38 -12.56 3.99 -8.14
N PRO A 39 -13.84 3.69 -7.87
CA PRO A 39 -14.90 4.68 -7.90
C PRO A 39 -14.78 5.64 -6.71
N LYS A 40 -14.96 6.94 -6.95
CA LYS A 40 -14.97 7.95 -5.87
C LYS A 40 -16.19 7.81 -4.95
N ASN A 41 -17.35 7.48 -5.53
CA ASN A 41 -18.59 7.20 -4.81
C ASN A 41 -18.78 5.69 -4.71
N ASP A 42 -17.93 5.06 -3.91
CA ASP A 42 -18.15 3.66 -3.56
C ASP A 42 -19.17 3.59 -2.42
N GLU A 43 -20.23 2.78 -2.60
CA GLU A 43 -21.24 2.48 -1.58
C GLU A 43 -20.68 1.59 -0.47
N ALA A 44 -19.44 1.09 -0.64
CA ALA A 44 -18.68 0.41 0.38
C ALA A 44 -18.60 1.19 1.71
N GLU A 45 -18.40 0.43 2.78
CA GLU A 45 -18.22 0.96 4.13
C GLU A 45 -16.94 1.80 4.24
N SER A 46 -16.98 2.81 5.11
CA SER A 46 -15.78 3.56 5.49
C SER A 46 -14.82 2.66 6.28
N VAL A 47 -13.51 2.82 6.06
CA VAL A 47 -12.50 2.14 6.86
C VAL A 47 -11.82 3.08 7.86
N ASP A 48 -11.09 2.50 8.81
CA ASP A 48 -10.27 3.28 9.74
C ASP A 48 -9.24 4.14 8.99
N CYS A 49 -9.29 5.44 9.25
CA CYS A 49 -8.45 6.44 8.58
C CYS A 49 -6.97 6.20 8.87
N THR A 50 -6.61 6.06 10.14
CA THR A 50 -5.22 5.85 10.59
C THR A 50 -4.59 4.64 9.93
N LYS A 51 -5.35 3.54 9.82
CA LYS A 51 -4.91 2.30 9.17
C LYS A 51 -4.66 2.52 7.68
N TYR A 52 -5.63 3.11 6.97
CA TYR A 52 -5.49 3.35 5.54
C TYR A 52 -4.34 4.30 5.22
N GLN A 53 -4.29 5.45 5.90
CA GLN A 53 -3.25 6.45 5.71
C GLN A 53 -1.86 5.90 6.07
N GLY A 54 -1.77 5.12 7.15
CA GLY A 54 -0.55 4.41 7.53
C GLY A 54 -0.06 3.44 6.44
N MET A 55 -0.97 2.67 5.83
CA MET A 55 -0.61 1.78 4.71
C MET A 55 -0.10 2.57 3.50
N ILE A 56 -0.77 3.64 3.10
CA ILE A 56 -0.35 4.46 1.98
C ILE A 56 1.00 5.14 2.25
N GLY A 57 1.24 5.65 3.46
CA GLY A 57 2.55 6.22 3.83
C GLY A 57 3.68 5.21 3.71
N SER A 58 3.47 3.99 4.21
CA SER A 58 4.44 2.89 4.09
C SER A 58 4.69 2.49 2.64
N LEU A 59 3.64 2.45 1.82
CA LEU A 59 3.75 2.13 0.40
C LEU A 59 4.44 3.24 -0.40
N LEU A 60 4.18 4.52 -0.09
CA LEU A 60 4.86 5.66 -0.69
C LEU A 60 6.37 5.59 -0.46
N TYR A 61 6.79 5.23 0.75
CA TYR A 61 8.20 5.00 1.06
C TYR A 61 8.82 3.92 0.15
N LEU A 62 8.10 2.81 -0.08
CA LEU A 62 8.58 1.74 -0.97
C LEU A 62 8.74 2.19 -2.43
N THR A 63 7.92 3.15 -2.91
CA THR A 63 7.99 3.60 -4.31
C THR A 63 9.33 4.22 -4.70
N VAL A 64 10.13 4.70 -3.74
CA VAL A 64 11.47 5.26 -3.97
C VAL A 64 12.37 4.23 -4.65
N ASN A 65 12.29 2.97 -4.21
CA ASN A 65 13.13 1.89 -4.73
C ASN A 65 12.36 0.83 -5.52
N ARG A 66 11.01 0.89 -5.51
CA ARG A 66 10.11 -0.01 -6.24
C ARG A 66 9.24 0.79 -7.21
N PRO A 67 9.80 1.27 -8.33
CA PRO A 67 9.03 2.05 -9.30
C PRO A 67 7.90 1.24 -9.96
N ASP A 68 7.98 -0.08 -9.93
CA ASP A 68 6.98 -1.02 -10.46
C ASP A 68 5.61 -0.90 -9.76
N ILE A 69 5.58 -0.50 -8.48
CA ILE A 69 4.32 -0.31 -7.73
C ILE A 69 3.84 1.15 -7.71
N ARG A 70 4.64 2.10 -8.22
CA ARG A 70 4.39 3.54 -8.08
C ARG A 70 3.01 3.97 -8.57
N PHE A 71 2.60 3.50 -9.75
CA PHE A 71 1.28 3.83 -10.31
C PHE A 71 0.15 3.40 -9.37
N SER A 72 0.20 2.16 -8.88
CA SER A 72 -0.79 1.57 -7.98
C SER A 72 -0.89 2.35 -6.67
N VAL A 73 0.26 2.71 -6.08
CA VAL A 73 0.32 3.50 -4.84
C VAL A 73 -0.24 4.91 -5.04
N CYS A 74 0.16 5.59 -6.12
CA CYS A 74 -0.34 6.93 -6.43
C CYS A 74 -1.85 6.93 -6.70
N LEU A 75 -2.40 5.87 -7.28
CA LEU A 75 -3.84 5.74 -7.49
C LEU A 75 -4.58 5.62 -6.16
N CYS A 76 -4.12 4.76 -5.25
CA CYS A 76 -4.71 4.62 -3.91
C CYS A 76 -4.57 5.91 -3.08
N ALA A 77 -3.44 6.61 -3.18
CA ALA A 77 -3.20 7.85 -2.43
C ALA A 77 -4.22 8.97 -2.70
N ARG A 78 -4.96 8.92 -3.81
CA ARG A 78 -6.04 9.88 -4.13
C ARG A 78 -7.24 9.79 -3.19
N PHE A 79 -7.38 8.69 -2.44
CA PHE A 79 -8.51 8.42 -1.57
C PHE A 79 -8.18 8.61 -0.08
N GLN A 80 -7.18 9.44 0.25
CA GLN A 80 -6.73 9.73 1.62
C GLN A 80 -7.79 10.39 2.52
N GLU A 81 -8.66 11.23 1.93
CA GLU A 81 -9.74 11.93 2.63
C GLU A 81 -11.02 11.09 2.70
N TYR A 82 -11.25 10.26 1.67
CA TYR A 82 -12.45 9.44 1.50
C TYR A 82 -12.09 8.01 1.09
N HIS A 83 -11.63 7.21 2.05
CA HIS A 83 -11.30 5.79 1.85
C HIS A 83 -12.46 4.87 2.21
N LYS A 84 -12.56 3.78 1.46
CA LYS A 84 -13.62 2.77 1.57
C LYS A 84 -12.99 1.38 1.59
N THR A 85 -13.75 0.35 1.94
CA THR A 85 -13.21 -1.02 2.01
C THR A 85 -12.57 -1.47 0.70
N THR A 86 -13.14 -1.09 -0.45
CA THR A 86 -12.56 -1.35 -1.78
C THR A 86 -11.21 -0.67 -2.00
N HIS A 87 -11.04 0.58 -1.54
CA HIS A 87 -9.77 1.30 -1.57
C HIS A 87 -8.72 0.61 -0.69
N LEU A 88 -9.13 0.11 0.48
CA LEU A 88 -8.26 -0.65 1.39
C LEU A 88 -7.82 -1.98 0.78
N GLU A 89 -8.73 -2.73 0.15
CA GLU A 89 -8.40 -3.98 -0.53
C GLU A 89 -7.44 -3.75 -1.71
N ALA A 90 -7.62 -2.65 -2.44
CA ALA A 90 -6.66 -2.24 -3.47
C ALA A 90 -5.26 -1.97 -2.90
N ALA A 91 -5.17 -1.30 -1.75
CA ALA A 91 -3.89 -1.04 -1.08
C ALA A 91 -3.24 -2.35 -0.55
N LYS A 92 -4.03 -3.27 0.01
CA LYS A 92 -3.54 -4.58 0.48
C LYS A 92 -2.92 -5.41 -0.64
N ARG A 93 -3.44 -5.34 -1.87
CA ARG A 93 -2.89 -6.05 -3.03
C ARG A 93 -1.51 -5.58 -3.48
N ILE A 94 -1.06 -4.41 -3.00
CA ILE A 94 0.25 -3.86 -3.37
C ILE A 94 1.37 -4.45 -2.50
N PHE A 95 1.08 -4.80 -1.24
CA PHE A 95 2.01 -5.45 -0.32
C PHE A 95 2.34 -6.87 -0.77
#